data_AF-A0A812QUG5-F1
#
_entry.id   AF-A0A812QUG5-F1
#
_cell.length_a   1.000
_cell.length_b   1.000
_cell.length_c   1.000
_cell.angle_alpha   90.00
_cell.angle_beta   90.00
_cell.angle_gamma   90.00
#
_symmetry.space_group_name_H-M   'P 1'
#
loop_
_entity.id
_entity.type
_entity.pdbx_description
1 polymer ?
#
loop_
_entity_poly.entity_id
_entity_poly.type
_entity_poly.pdbx_seq_one_letter_code
_entity_poly.pdbx_strand_id
1 'polypeptide(L)'
;MTLQNLESMNLAQLDSLIKKKEDDLLVLKQYREQRVNPEIIVNVVQASGRSMPISVRIKTKVHDLAQQIRGRLEARPPDGTSMSLIYSRTELDWPKTLEDYGILGGETISVVLHARQVETEDMTEAMKERERLQARVDALEQDAACRSRVVREMVADFMARGQFLAPVQ
;
A
#
# COMPACT_ATOMS: atom_id res chain seq x y z
N MET A 1 -29.75 29.98 17.90
CA MET A 1 -30.99 29.88 17.09
C MET A 1 -31.94 28.98 17.83
N THR A 2 -33.12 29.48 18.19
CA THR A 2 -34.20 28.67 18.78
C THR A 2 -34.89 27.88 17.67
N LEU A 3 -35.41 26.68 17.96
CA LEU A 3 -36.09 25.81 16.99
C LEU A 3 -37.26 26.53 16.27
N GLN A 4 -37.91 27.47 16.95
CA GLN A 4 -39.00 28.31 16.41
C GLN A 4 -38.58 29.19 15.20
N ASN A 5 -37.30 29.53 15.08
CA ASN A 5 -36.81 30.32 13.94
C ASN A 5 -36.56 29.48 12.68
N LEU A 6 -36.47 28.14 12.80
CA LEU A 6 -36.28 27.24 11.67
C LEU A 6 -37.61 26.91 10.98
N GLU A 7 -38.69 26.84 11.76
CA GLU A 7 -40.05 26.56 11.26
C GLU A 7 -40.62 27.69 10.38
N SER A 8 -40.07 28.90 10.50
CA SER A 8 -40.50 30.09 9.75
C SER A 8 -39.65 30.40 8.52
N MET A 9 -38.64 29.59 8.19
CA MET A 9 -37.76 29.80 7.03
C MET A 9 -38.28 29.10 5.77
N ASN A 10 -38.10 29.74 4.62
CA ASN A 10 -38.38 29.15 3.32
C ASN A 10 -37.32 28.07 2.98
N LEU A 11 -37.70 27.04 2.20
CA LEU A 11 -36.87 25.89 1.85
C LEU A 11 -35.49 26.29 1.33
N ALA A 12 -35.44 27.30 0.45
CA ALA A 12 -34.18 27.81 -0.11
C ALA A 12 -33.27 28.46 0.94
N GLN A 13 -33.84 29.10 1.96
CA GLN A 13 -33.08 29.68 3.05
C GLN A 13 -32.54 28.57 3.96
N LEU A 14 -33.29 27.49 4.14
CA LEU A 14 -32.87 26.31 4.90
C LEU A 14 -31.69 25.60 4.21
N ASP A 15 -31.74 25.38 2.90
CA ASP A 15 -30.65 24.78 2.13
C ASP A 15 -29.36 25.60 2.21
N SER A 16 -29.48 26.93 2.14
CA SER A 16 -28.32 27.82 2.30
C SER A 16 -27.69 27.73 3.69
N LEU A 17 -28.51 27.51 4.71
CA LEU A 17 -28.07 27.38 6.10
C LEU A 17 -27.41 26.03 6.35
N ILE A 18 -27.96 24.95 5.77
CA ILE A 18 -27.38 23.61 5.83
C ILE A 18 -25.99 23.63 5.21
N LYS A 19 -25.85 24.16 3.98
CA LYS A 19 -24.53 24.30 3.33
C LYS A 19 -23.53 25.06 4.18
N LYS A 20 -23.94 26.21 4.73
CA LYS A 20 -23.08 27.00 5.61
C LYS A 20 -22.63 26.21 6.85
N LYS A 21 -23.52 25.39 7.42
CA LYS A 21 -23.21 24.56 8.59
C LYS A 21 -22.31 23.38 8.24
N GLU A 22 -22.45 22.82 7.04
CA GLU A 22 -21.54 21.80 6.50
C GLU A 22 -20.14 22.36 6.29
N ASP A 23 -20.03 23.57 5.74
CA ASP A 23 -18.75 24.28 5.59
C ASP A 23 -18.11 24.58 6.95
N ASP A 24 -18.88 25.12 7.91
CA ASP A 24 -18.43 25.32 9.29
C ASP A 24 -17.90 24.00 9.89
N LEU A 25 -18.62 22.90 9.69
CA LEU A 25 -18.25 21.57 10.17
C LEU A 25 -16.98 21.03 9.52
N LEU A 26 -16.79 21.27 8.22
CA LEU A 26 -15.60 20.85 7.48
C LEU A 26 -14.36 21.54 8.07
N VAL A 27 -14.45 22.84 8.29
CA VAL A 27 -13.40 23.65 8.90
C VAL A 27 -13.08 23.14 10.31
N LEU A 28 -14.10 22.89 11.14
CA LEU A 28 -13.90 22.38 12.50
C LEU A 28 -13.27 20.97 12.52
N LYS A 29 -13.65 20.09 11.59
CA LYS A 29 -13.01 18.77 11.46
C LYS A 29 -11.54 18.90 11.13
N GLN A 30 -11.19 19.76 10.18
CA GLN A 30 -9.81 20.03 9.81
C GLN A 30 -8.99 20.59 11.00
N TYR A 31 -9.53 21.57 11.72
CA TYR A 31 -8.88 22.11 12.93
C TYR A 31 -8.68 21.05 14.01
N ARG A 32 -9.65 20.16 14.23
CA ARG A 32 -9.54 19.06 15.18
C ARG A 32 -8.41 18.10 14.76
N GLU A 33 -8.35 17.70 13.50
CA GLU A 33 -7.31 16.80 13.01
C GLU A 33 -5.90 17.39 13.18
N GLN A 34 -5.71 18.66 12.86
CA GLN A 34 -4.43 19.34 13.03
C GLN A 34 -3.96 19.35 14.49
N ARG A 35 -4.88 19.52 15.46
CA ARG A 35 -4.54 19.46 16.88
C ARG A 35 -4.29 18.05 17.38
N VAL A 36 -5.03 17.08 16.87
CA VAL A 36 -4.95 15.68 17.32
C VAL A 36 -3.74 14.96 16.73
N ASN A 37 -3.25 15.40 15.57
CA ASN A 37 -2.12 14.79 14.89
C ASN A 37 -1.26 15.85 14.17
N PRO A 38 -0.53 16.68 14.93
CA PRO A 38 0.32 17.70 14.33
C PRO A 38 1.47 17.05 13.56
N GLU A 39 1.85 17.70 12.47
CA GLU A 39 3.04 17.36 11.70
C GLU A 39 4.26 17.98 12.38
N ILE A 40 5.23 17.14 12.72
CA ILE A 40 6.49 17.51 13.35
C ILE A 40 7.64 17.21 12.39
N ILE A 41 8.68 18.04 12.45
CA ILE A 41 9.90 17.81 11.69
C ILE A 41 10.90 17.14 12.63
N VAL A 42 11.44 16.01 12.24
CA VAL A 42 12.40 15.25 13.03
C VAL A 42 13.70 15.16 12.25
N ASN A 43 14.84 15.31 12.94
CA ASN A 43 16.15 15.25 12.32
C ASN A 43 16.67 13.81 12.38
N VAL A 44 16.92 13.21 11.22
CA VAL A 44 17.40 11.83 11.12
C VAL A 44 18.88 11.83 10.76
N VAL A 45 19.71 11.29 11.64
CA VAL A 45 21.17 11.17 11.44
C VAL A 45 21.51 9.74 11.04
N GLN A 46 22.15 9.60 9.88
CA GLN A 46 22.64 8.33 9.39
C GLN A 46 23.97 7.96 10.05
N ALA A 47 24.29 6.65 10.05
CA ALA A 47 25.64 6.16 10.38
C ALA A 47 26.75 6.78 9.52
N SER A 48 26.42 7.29 8.31
CA SER A 48 27.35 8.02 7.43
C SER A 48 27.67 9.45 7.90
N GLY A 49 27.02 9.92 8.97
CA GLY A 49 27.11 11.30 9.46
C GLY A 49 26.20 12.29 8.73
N ARG A 50 25.42 11.85 7.72
CA ARG A 50 24.46 12.71 7.02
C ARG A 50 23.19 12.89 7.85
N SER A 51 22.77 14.13 8.05
CA SER A 51 21.49 14.48 8.68
C SER A 51 20.45 14.87 7.62
N MET A 52 19.23 14.39 7.73
CA MET A 52 18.09 14.80 6.90
C MET A 52 16.87 15.15 7.76
N PRO A 53 16.19 16.28 7.49
CA PRO A 53 14.91 16.58 8.13
C PRO A 53 13.78 15.78 7.47
N ILE A 54 12.92 15.18 8.27
CA ILE A 54 11.74 14.43 7.80
C ILE A 54 10.50 14.95 8.51
N SER A 55 9.49 15.32 7.74
CA SER A 55 8.18 15.68 8.25
C SER A 55 7.35 14.42 8.49
N VAL A 56 7.00 14.15 9.74
CA VAL A 56 6.15 13.03 10.16
C VAL A 56 5.10 13.48 11.16
N ARG A 57 4.06 12.68 11.36
CA ARG A 57 3.03 13.01 12.35
C ARG A 57 3.36 12.37 13.69
N ILE A 58 3.00 13.01 14.80
CA ILE A 58 3.28 12.49 16.16
C ILE A 58 2.72 11.08 16.37
N LYS A 59 1.56 10.78 15.80
CA LYS A 59 0.89 9.47 15.94
C LYS A 59 1.34 8.42 14.93
N THR A 60 2.32 8.75 14.09
CA THR A 60 2.89 7.79 13.14
C THR A 60 3.67 6.72 13.90
N LYS A 61 3.54 5.47 13.45
CA LYS A 61 4.29 4.34 14.03
C LYS A 61 5.76 4.41 13.62
N VAL A 62 6.64 3.88 14.47
CA VAL A 62 8.07 3.77 14.18
C VAL A 62 8.32 3.00 12.87
N HIS A 63 7.52 1.97 12.59
CA HIS A 63 7.57 1.22 11.34
C HIS A 63 7.39 2.10 10.09
N ASP A 64 6.39 2.98 10.09
CA ASP A 64 6.08 3.81 8.92
C ASP A 64 7.13 4.92 8.74
N LEU A 65 7.65 5.45 9.84
CA LEU A 65 8.80 6.36 9.81
C LEU A 65 10.03 5.68 9.20
N ALA A 66 10.33 4.44 9.59
CA ALA A 66 11.46 3.69 9.02
C ALA A 66 11.29 3.45 7.52
N GLN A 67 10.08 3.15 7.06
CA GLN A 67 9.82 3.02 5.62
C GLN A 67 10.01 4.33 4.86
N GLN A 68 9.55 5.46 5.41
CA GLN A 68 9.77 6.78 4.82
C GLN A 68 11.25 7.14 4.76
N ILE A 69 11.99 6.88 5.84
CA ILE A 69 13.44 7.06 5.89
C ILE A 69 14.10 6.19 4.82
N ARG A 70 13.72 4.89 4.73
CA ARG A 70 14.27 3.96 3.74
C ARG A 70 14.04 4.41 2.29
N GLY A 71 12.88 4.99 1.99
CA GLY A 71 12.59 5.52 0.65
C GLY A 71 13.34 6.82 0.32
N ARG A 72 13.68 7.61 1.34
CA ARG A 72 14.42 8.88 1.21
C ARG A 72 15.94 8.69 1.26
N LEU A 73 16.42 7.57 1.81
CA LEU A 73 17.81 7.16 1.73
C LEU A 73 18.15 6.84 0.26
N GLU A 74 18.78 7.79 -0.43
CA GLU A 74 19.26 7.67 -1.82
C GLU A 74 20.21 6.48 -2.05
N ALA A 75 20.83 5.95 -0.99
CA ALA A 75 21.53 4.70 -1.05
C ALA A 75 20.50 3.57 -0.97
N ARG A 76 20.18 2.94 -2.10
CA ARG A 76 19.48 1.65 -2.16
C ARG A 76 20.06 0.76 -1.05
N PRO A 77 19.36 0.56 0.09
CA PRO A 77 19.84 -0.36 1.09
C PRO A 77 19.90 -1.71 0.38
N PRO A 78 21.01 -2.45 0.43
CA PRO A 78 21.05 -3.78 -0.16
C PRO A 78 19.85 -4.57 0.38
N ASP A 79 19.13 -5.20 -0.55
CA ASP A 79 17.88 -5.90 -0.29
C ASP A 79 18.10 -6.83 0.91
N GLY A 80 17.53 -6.46 2.07
CA GLY A 80 17.70 -7.22 3.31
C GLY A 80 18.37 -6.53 4.50
N THR A 81 18.80 -5.28 4.37
CA THR A 81 19.36 -4.53 5.51
C THR A 81 18.28 -4.24 6.54
N SER A 82 18.46 -4.71 7.78
CA SER A 82 17.58 -4.39 8.91
C SER A 82 17.95 -3.02 9.45
N MET A 83 16.99 -2.10 9.51
CA MET A 83 17.23 -0.74 9.99
C MET A 83 16.73 -0.61 11.42
N SER A 84 17.60 -0.16 12.31
CA SER A 84 17.29 0.15 13.70
C SER A 84 17.30 1.66 13.90
N LEU A 85 16.23 2.17 14.50
CA LEU A 85 16.11 3.57 14.89
C LEU A 85 16.50 3.67 16.36
N ILE A 86 17.45 4.54 16.68
CA ILE A 86 17.94 4.75 18.05
C ILE A 86 17.60 6.17 18.47
N TYR A 87 16.94 6.29 19.61
CA TYR A 87 16.61 7.55 20.25
C TYR A 87 16.99 7.49 21.73
N SER A 88 17.70 8.50 22.25
CA SER A 88 18.11 8.57 23.65
C SER A 88 18.77 7.28 24.18
N ARG A 89 19.64 6.66 23.36
CA ARG A 89 20.34 5.38 23.65
C ARG A 89 19.44 4.14 23.71
N THR A 90 18.16 4.26 23.39
CA THR A 90 17.21 3.15 23.32
C THR A 90 16.85 2.89 21.87
N GLU A 91 16.85 1.62 21.47
CA GLU A 91 16.32 1.23 20.16
C GLU A 91 14.79 1.34 20.18
N LEU A 92 14.24 1.97 19.15
CA LEU A 92 12.80 2.15 19.03
C LEU A 92 12.15 0.84 18.57
N ASP A 93 11.22 0.34 19.37
CA ASP A 93 10.36 -0.80 19.02
C ASP A 93 9.34 -0.42 17.94
N TRP A 94 9.12 -1.33 16.98
CA TRP A 94 8.18 -1.21 15.86
C TRP A 94 6.71 -0.92 16.19
N PRO A 95 6.08 -1.52 17.24
CA PRO A 95 4.65 -1.33 17.50
C PRO A 95 4.33 0.02 18.16
N LYS A 96 5.33 0.75 18.67
CA LYS A 96 5.14 2.01 19.38
C LYS A 96 5.11 3.20 18.43
N THR A 97 4.51 4.30 18.88
CA THR A 97 4.42 5.57 18.15
C THR A 97 5.51 6.54 18.62
N LEU A 98 5.74 7.62 17.86
CA LEU A 98 6.68 8.67 18.26
C LEU A 98 6.22 9.41 19.53
N GLU A 99 4.90 9.53 19.71
CA GLU A 99 4.27 10.08 20.92
C GLU A 99 4.66 9.29 22.18
N ASP A 100 4.67 7.96 22.09
CA ASP A 100 5.00 7.08 23.23
C ASP A 100 6.45 7.24 23.71
N TYR A 101 7.35 7.65 22.82
CA TYR A 101 8.75 7.94 23.13
C TYR A 101 9.02 9.40 23.51
N GLY A 102 7.98 10.25 23.49
CA GLY A 102 8.11 11.68 23.78
C GLY A 102 8.95 12.44 22.75
N ILE A 103 9.01 11.96 21.49
CA ILE A 103 9.78 12.60 20.44
C ILE A 103 9.04 13.87 19.98
N LEU A 104 9.71 15.01 20.11
CA LEU A 104 9.20 16.33 19.72
C LEU A 104 9.78 16.79 18.38
N GLY A 105 9.21 17.86 17.83
CA GLY A 105 9.77 18.51 16.65
C GLY A 105 11.17 19.06 16.93
N GLY A 106 12.13 18.75 16.05
CA GLY A 106 13.53 19.15 16.14
C GLY A 106 14.44 18.12 16.81
N GLU A 107 13.88 17.08 17.44
CA GLU A 107 14.64 15.99 18.04
C GLU A 107 15.44 15.21 16.99
N THR A 108 16.53 14.58 17.44
CA THR A 108 17.44 13.84 16.57
C THR A 108 17.32 12.33 16.79
N ILE A 109 17.01 11.59 15.72
CA ILE A 109 16.97 10.12 15.72
C ILE A 109 18.17 9.61 14.93
N SER A 110 18.91 8.68 15.54
CA SER A 110 20.04 8.02 14.89
C SER A 110 19.57 6.76 14.17
N VAL A 111 20.08 6.54 12.96
CA VAL A 111 19.78 5.36 12.14
C VAL A 111 21.00 4.48 12.07
N VAL A 112 20.83 3.23 12.52
CA VAL A 112 21.83 2.18 12.37
C VAL A 112 21.32 1.16 11.35
N LEU A 113 22.17 0.86 10.39
CA LEU A 113 21.90 -0.14 9.37
C LEU A 113 22.65 -1.42 9.73
N HIS A 114 21.89 -2.49 9.94
CA HIS A 114 22.44 -3.83 10.12
C HIS A 114 22.35 -4.56 8.79
N ALA A 115 23.50 -4.92 8.23
CA ALA A 115 23.53 -5.83 7.09
C ALA A 115 23.02 -7.20 7.58
N ARG A 116 21.77 -7.54 7.26
CA ARG A 116 21.35 -8.94 7.27
C ARG A 116 21.78 -9.49 5.93
N GLN A 117 22.60 -10.53 5.93
CA GLN A 117 22.67 -11.42 4.78
C GLN A 117 21.27 -12.01 4.66
N VAL A 118 20.39 -11.35 3.91
CA VAL A 118 19.15 -11.98 3.52
C VAL A 118 19.57 -13.10 2.61
N GLU A 119 19.27 -14.31 3.05
CA GLU A 119 19.17 -15.50 2.24
C GLU A 119 18.20 -15.17 1.10
N THR A 120 18.72 -14.53 0.05
CA THR A 120 18.01 -14.24 -1.20
C THR A 120 17.72 -15.55 -1.95
N GLU A 121 18.18 -16.67 -1.41
CA GLU A 121 17.87 -18.03 -1.84
C GLU A 121 16.34 -18.25 -1.83
N ASP A 122 15.61 -17.88 -0.78
CA ASP A 122 14.17 -18.16 -0.68
C ASP A 122 13.30 -17.42 -1.71
N MET A 123 13.60 -16.14 -1.99
CA MET A 123 12.82 -15.35 -2.97
C MET A 123 13.17 -15.70 -4.41
N THR A 124 14.43 -16.07 -4.69
CA THR A 124 14.84 -16.52 -6.03
C THR A 124 14.35 -17.93 -6.32
N GLU A 125 14.33 -18.81 -5.32
CA GLU A 125 13.70 -20.12 -5.41
C GLU A 125 12.20 -20.00 -5.65
N ALA A 126 11.49 -19.16 -4.89
CA ALA A 126 10.06 -18.93 -5.12
C ALA A 126 9.75 -18.38 -6.52
N MET A 127 10.62 -17.51 -7.07
CA MET A 127 10.46 -16.96 -8.41
C MET A 127 10.73 -18.02 -9.50
N LYS A 128 11.78 -18.85 -9.33
CA LYS A 128 12.08 -19.99 -10.21
C LYS A 128 11.00 -21.07 -10.15
N GLU A 129 10.44 -21.33 -8.96
CA GLU A 129 9.34 -22.28 -8.74
C GLU A 129 8.10 -21.82 -9.50
N ARG A 130 7.77 -20.52 -9.43
CA ARG A 130 6.66 -19.93 -10.17
C ARG A 130 6.87 -19.98 -11.69
N GLU A 131 8.10 -19.75 -12.15
CA GLU A 131 8.45 -19.86 -13.57
C GLU A 131 8.32 -21.30 -14.10
N ARG A 132 8.76 -22.30 -13.32
CA ARG A 132 8.55 -23.73 -13.63
C ARG A 132 7.08 -24.10 -13.68
N LEU A 133 6.29 -23.61 -12.73
CA LEU A 133 4.84 -23.84 -12.72
C LEU A 133 4.18 -23.19 -13.93
N GLN A 134 4.59 -21.98 -14.31
CA GLN A 134 4.06 -21.29 -15.49
C GLN A 134 4.37 -22.07 -16.78
N ALA A 135 5.62 -22.53 -16.96
CA ALA A 135 5.99 -23.34 -18.11
C ALA A 135 5.17 -24.66 -18.18
N ARG A 136 4.81 -25.24 -17.04
CA ARG A 136 3.98 -26.45 -16.98
C ARG A 136 2.52 -26.18 -17.31
N VAL A 137 2.00 -25.00 -16.95
CA VAL A 137 0.66 -24.53 -17.36
C VAL A 137 0.62 -24.32 -18.87
N ASP A 138 1.61 -23.61 -19.43
CA ASP A 138 1.68 -23.32 -20.86
C ASP A 138 1.76 -24.62 -21.71
N ALA A 139 2.50 -25.63 -21.24
CA ALA A 139 2.57 -26.94 -21.89
C ALA A 139 1.22 -27.67 -21.90
N LEU A 140 0.48 -27.64 -20.78
CA LEU A 140 -0.85 -28.24 -20.70
C LEU A 140 -1.87 -27.51 -21.59
N GLU A 141 -1.76 -26.19 -21.71
CA GLU A 141 -2.58 -25.40 -22.62
C GLU A 141 -2.29 -25.72 -24.09
N GLN A 142 -1.01 -25.90 -24.47
CA GLN A 142 -0.63 -26.34 -25.81
C GLN A 142 -1.16 -27.75 -26.13
N ASP A 143 -1.08 -28.69 -25.19
CA ASP A 143 -1.64 -30.03 -25.36
C ASP A 143 -3.17 -30.01 -25.51
N ALA A 144 -3.86 -29.19 -24.71
CA ALA A 144 -5.30 -29.00 -24.84
C ALA A 144 -5.68 -28.37 -26.18
N ALA A 145 -4.91 -27.37 -26.66
CA ALA A 145 -5.10 -26.77 -27.97
C ALA A 145 -4.91 -27.79 -29.10
N CYS A 146 -3.87 -28.62 -29.01
CA CYS A 146 -3.58 -29.68 -29.97
C CYS A 146 -4.73 -30.70 -30.05
N ARG A 147 -5.21 -31.19 -28.90
CA ARG A 147 -6.38 -32.08 -28.83
C ARG A 147 -7.63 -31.44 -29.41
N SER A 148 -7.90 -30.17 -29.08
CA SER A 148 -9.08 -29.44 -29.61
C SER A 148 -9.03 -29.25 -31.13
N ARG A 149 -7.82 -29.13 -31.69
CA ARG A 149 -7.60 -28.99 -33.13
C ARG A 149 -7.85 -30.33 -33.84
N VAL A 150 -7.32 -31.43 -33.30
CA VAL A 150 -7.57 -32.78 -33.83
C VAL A 150 -9.07 -33.09 -33.82
N VAL A 151 -9.77 -32.79 -32.73
CA VAL A 151 -11.24 -32.98 -32.67
C VAL A 151 -11.95 -32.10 -33.70
N ARG A 152 -11.54 -30.84 -33.88
CA ARG A 152 -12.11 -29.96 -34.91
C ARG A 152 -11.86 -30.47 -36.33
N GLU A 153 -10.65 -30.95 -36.63
CA GLU A 153 -10.31 -31.54 -37.93
C GLU A 153 -11.11 -32.83 -38.18
N MET A 154 -11.24 -33.71 -37.17
CA MET A 154 -12.06 -34.92 -37.28
C MET A 154 -13.55 -34.61 -37.47
N VAL A 155 -14.09 -33.61 -36.76
CA VAL A 155 -15.49 -33.18 -36.92
C VAL A 155 -15.70 -32.51 -38.28
N ALA A 156 -14.75 -31.71 -38.76
CA ALA A 156 -14.79 -31.11 -40.09
C ALA A 156 -14.76 -32.18 -41.19
N ASP A 157 -13.89 -33.18 -41.07
CA ASP A 157 -13.85 -34.34 -41.97
C ASP A 157 -15.15 -35.15 -41.92
N PHE A 158 -15.73 -35.33 -40.73
CA PHE A 158 -17.00 -36.02 -40.57
C PHE A 158 -18.17 -35.26 -41.23
N MET A 159 -18.22 -33.94 -41.06
CA MET A 159 -19.21 -33.07 -41.69
C MET A 159 -19.01 -32.98 -43.22
N ALA A 160 -17.76 -32.95 -43.69
CA ALA A 160 -17.43 -32.92 -45.12
C ALA A 160 -17.73 -34.24 -45.84
N ARG A 161 -17.66 -35.38 -45.12
CA ARG A 161 -18.06 -36.71 -45.62
C ARG A 161 -19.57 -36.90 -45.72
N GLY A 162 -20.38 -35.91 -45.32
CA GLY A 162 -21.75 -35.75 -45.81
C GLY A 162 -22.65 -36.99 -45.71
N GLN A 163 -22.60 -37.73 -44.60
CA GLN A 163 -23.68 -38.69 -44.30
C GLN A 163 -24.85 -37.95 -43.65
N PHE A 164 -25.50 -37.09 -44.44
CA PHE A 164 -26.89 -36.73 -44.22
C PHE A 164 -27.71 -37.99 -44.48
N LEU A 165 -28.03 -38.75 -43.43
CA LEU A 165 -29.19 -39.62 -43.47
C LEU A 165 -30.40 -38.69 -43.55
N ALA A 166 -30.97 -38.58 -44.76
CA ALA A 166 -32.20 -37.85 -44.98
C ALA A 166 -33.31 -38.38 -44.05
N PRO A 167 -34.19 -37.50 -43.52
CA PRO A 167 -35.32 -37.94 -42.72
C PRO A 167 -36.25 -38.77 -43.61
N VAL A 168 -36.47 -40.03 -43.23
CA VAL A 168 -37.50 -40.89 -43.81
C VAL A 168 -38.85 -40.32 -43.35
N GLN A 169 -39.69 -39.90 -44.30
CA GLN A 169 -41.09 -39.53 -44.08
C GLN A 169 -41.93 -40.77 -43.71
#